data_AF-A0A7R9R0T0-F1
#
_entry.id   AF-A0A7R9R0T0-F1
#
_cell.length_a   1.000
_cell.length_b   1.000
_cell.length_c   1.000
_cell.angle_alpha   90.00
_cell.angle_beta   90.00
_cell.angle_gamma   90.00
#
_symmetry.space_group_name_H-M   'P 1'
#
loop_
_entity.id
_entity.type
_entity.pdbx_description
1 polymer ?
#
loop_
_entity_poly.entity_id
_entity_poly.type
_entity_poly.pdbx_seq_one_letter_code
_entity_poly.pdbx_strand_id
1 'polypeptide(L)'
;MCAVQTPLGWFQSNAFRLDYIYKKDKLEYNYLDHMLTCMGSSITQGDSVFDGISCAGRFGGPMFPNVVLGDFDESQPLPEAYLTSRSIVITFLLNNNVDDSKNRKAMQWEQEFLNLLHDYNHPNLDIVYYSERSLQDELDRQSRSSLTTVAISYSVMFVYISITLGRFTTFRRLFIDSKM
;
A
#
# COMPACT_ATOMS: atom_id res chain seq x y z
N MET A 1 8.22 7.47 -18.19
CA MET A 1 8.47 8.23 -16.94
C MET A 1 7.52 7.68 -15.89
N CYS A 2 7.96 7.41 -14.67
CA CYS A 2 7.12 6.81 -13.62
C CYS A 2 6.85 7.84 -12.53
N ALA A 3 5.61 7.92 -12.05
CA ALA A 3 5.23 8.81 -10.96
C ALA A 3 5.32 8.06 -9.63
N VAL A 4 6.27 8.47 -8.80
CA VAL A 4 6.45 7.97 -7.42
C VAL A 4 6.39 9.17 -6.51
N GLN A 5 5.46 9.17 -5.57
CA GLN A 5 5.29 10.24 -4.58
C GLN A 5 5.95 9.81 -3.27
N THR A 6 6.87 10.62 -2.77
CA THR A 6 7.68 10.33 -1.57
C THR A 6 8.35 11.63 -1.11
N PRO A 7 8.66 11.81 0.20
CA PRO A 7 9.40 12.99 0.66
C PRO A 7 10.80 13.08 0.03
N LEU A 8 11.40 11.94 -0.31
CA LEU A 8 12.67 11.88 -1.05
C LEU A 8 12.57 12.50 -2.45
N GLY A 9 11.35 12.71 -2.93
CA GLY A 9 11.04 13.39 -4.18
C GLY A 9 11.46 14.85 -4.19
N TRP A 10 11.48 15.53 -3.03
CA TRP A 10 12.04 16.89 -2.90
C TRP A 10 13.52 16.94 -3.29
N PHE A 11 14.24 15.83 -3.10
CA PHE A 11 15.64 15.67 -3.51
C PHE A 11 15.79 14.92 -4.84
N GLN A 12 14.72 14.81 -5.63
CA GLN A 12 14.67 14.07 -6.89
C GLN A 12 15.12 12.60 -6.75
N SER A 13 14.92 12.04 -5.55
CA SER A 13 15.36 10.70 -5.17
C SER A 13 16.87 10.49 -5.38
N ASN A 14 17.68 11.51 -5.10
CA ASN A 14 19.13 11.47 -5.22
C ASN A 14 19.79 11.61 -3.83
N ALA A 15 20.48 10.56 -3.39
CA ALA A 15 21.17 10.53 -2.10
C ALA A 15 22.23 11.64 -1.97
N PHE A 16 22.94 12.00 -3.04
CA PHE A 16 23.93 13.07 -3.00
C PHE A 16 23.31 14.43 -2.69
N ARG A 17 22.06 14.68 -3.09
CA ARG A 17 21.36 15.93 -2.77
C ARG A 17 20.86 15.96 -1.33
N LEU A 18 20.57 14.79 -0.77
CA LEU A 18 20.16 14.65 0.63
C LEU A 18 21.34 14.89 1.58
N ASP A 19 22.52 14.35 1.25
CA ASP A 19 23.72 14.50 2.07
C ASP A 19 24.49 15.82 1.81
N TYR A 20 24.01 16.65 0.88
CA TYR A 20 24.66 17.89 0.50
C TYR A 20 24.50 18.97 1.58
N ILE A 21 25.58 19.70 1.83
CA ILE A 21 25.60 20.86 2.74
C ILE A 21 26.01 22.07 1.92
N TYR A 22 25.11 23.04 1.83
CA TYR A 22 25.32 24.28 1.09
C TYR A 22 25.78 25.40 2.04
N LYS A 23 26.88 26.08 1.71
CA LYS A 23 27.43 27.15 2.55
C LYS A 23 27.27 28.49 1.86
N LYS A 24 26.55 29.43 2.51
CA LYS A 24 26.33 30.79 1.98
C LYS A 24 26.39 31.80 3.13
N ASP A 25 27.12 32.90 2.91
CA ASP A 25 27.23 34.01 3.87
C ASP A 25 27.63 33.58 5.30
N LYS A 26 28.52 32.58 5.40
CA LYS A 26 29.00 31.95 6.66
C LYS A 26 27.95 31.10 7.40
N LEU A 27 26.78 30.88 6.82
CA LEU A 27 25.77 29.94 7.29
C LEU A 27 25.88 28.62 6.52
N GLU A 28 25.50 27.53 7.18
CA GLU A 28 25.40 26.20 6.59
C GLU A 28 23.93 25.80 6.51
N TYR A 29 23.50 25.42 5.31
CA TYR A 29 22.18 24.93 5.01
C TYR A 29 22.27 23.44 4.66
N ASN A 30 21.32 22.65 5.15
CA ASN A 30 21.29 21.21 4.95
C ASN A 30 19.91 20.76 4.42
N TYR A 31 19.69 19.45 4.38
CA TYR A 31 18.44 18.87 3.90
C TYR A 31 17.19 19.34 4.65
N LEU A 32 17.30 19.69 5.94
CA LEU A 32 16.16 20.17 6.75
C LEU A 32 15.68 21.53 6.25
N ASP A 33 16.59 22.43 5.90
CA ASP A 33 16.26 23.74 5.35
C ASP A 33 15.51 23.60 4.02
N HIS A 34 16.01 22.72 3.15
CA HIS A 34 15.37 22.43 1.87
C HIS A 34 13.99 21.80 2.05
N MET A 35 13.86 20.81 2.96
CA MET A 35 12.57 20.20 3.28
C MET A 35 11.58 21.24 3.78
N LEU A 36 11.98 22.13 4.69
CA LEU A 36 11.13 23.22 5.19
C LEU A 36 10.61 24.11 4.05
N THR A 37 11.48 24.50 3.13
CA THR A 37 11.08 25.30 1.96
C THR A 37 10.10 24.52 1.07
N CYS A 38 10.36 23.24 0.79
CA CYS A 38 9.47 22.42 -0.03
C CYS A 38 8.14 22.07 0.63
N MET A 39 8.11 22.00 1.96
CA MET A 39 6.88 21.84 2.74
C MET A 39 6.03 23.11 2.74
N GLY A 40 6.66 24.30 2.75
CA GLY A 40 5.95 25.57 2.59
C GLY A 40 5.43 25.80 1.16
N SER A 41 6.18 25.37 0.15
CA SER A 41 5.79 25.50 -1.26
C SER A 41 6.37 24.38 -2.12
N SER A 42 5.55 23.36 -2.37
CA SER A 42 5.97 22.14 -3.11
C SER A 42 6.07 22.32 -4.63
N ILE A 43 5.68 23.49 -5.13
CA ILE A 43 5.77 23.87 -6.55
C ILE A 43 7.03 24.71 -6.86
N THR A 44 7.86 24.99 -5.86
CA THR A 44 9.08 25.77 -6.01
C THR A 44 10.03 25.08 -6.99
N GLN A 45 10.35 25.75 -8.10
CA GLN A 45 11.20 25.18 -9.15
C GLN A 45 12.69 25.26 -8.83
N GLY A 46 13.10 26.19 -7.96
CA GLY A 46 14.47 26.31 -7.48
C GLY A 46 14.51 27.02 -6.14
N ASP A 47 14.96 26.32 -5.12
CA ASP A 47 15.11 26.83 -3.76
C ASP A 47 16.29 27.80 -3.68
N SER A 48 16.01 29.07 -3.41
CA SER A 48 17.04 30.10 -3.28
C SER A 48 17.88 29.97 -1.99
N VAL A 49 17.39 29.19 -1.02
CA VAL A 49 18.06 28.87 0.24
C VAL A 49 19.06 27.72 0.04
N PHE A 50 18.67 26.68 -0.70
CA PHE A 50 19.45 25.45 -0.89
C PHE A 50 19.84 25.21 -2.35
N ASP A 51 20.85 25.96 -2.82
CA ASP A 51 21.55 25.77 -4.12
C ASP A 51 20.65 25.64 -5.37
N GLY A 52 19.48 26.29 -5.37
CA GLY A 52 18.56 26.30 -6.51
C GLY A 52 17.88 24.96 -6.79
N ILE A 53 17.88 24.01 -5.83
CA ILE A 53 17.29 22.69 -6.03
C ILE A 53 15.76 22.80 -6.13
N SER A 54 15.17 22.08 -7.08
CA SER A 54 13.71 22.06 -7.26
C SER A 54 13.04 21.26 -6.14
N CYS A 55 11.81 21.62 -5.76
CA CYS A 55 10.97 20.77 -4.91
C CYS A 55 10.15 19.74 -5.71
N ALA A 56 10.19 19.81 -7.04
CA ALA A 56 9.48 18.86 -7.89
C ALA A 56 10.19 17.50 -7.89
N GLY A 57 9.39 16.43 -7.93
CA GLY A 57 9.89 15.08 -8.10
C GLY A 57 10.61 14.88 -9.43
N ARG A 58 11.29 13.73 -9.56
CA ARG A 58 11.94 13.35 -10.81
C ARG A 58 10.97 13.27 -12.01
N PHE A 59 9.70 13.00 -11.75
CA PHE A 59 8.65 12.98 -12.78
C PHE A 59 8.13 14.38 -13.16
N GLY A 60 8.60 15.44 -12.50
CA GLY A 60 8.26 16.84 -12.79
C GLY A 60 7.02 17.37 -12.07
N GLY A 61 6.32 16.55 -11.26
CA GLY A 61 5.19 17.01 -10.46
C GLY A 61 5.57 17.37 -9.02
N PRO A 62 4.67 18.08 -8.31
CA PRO A 62 4.87 18.48 -6.92
C PRO A 62 4.76 17.29 -5.95
N MET A 63 5.49 17.38 -4.85
CA MET A 63 5.42 16.46 -3.71
C MET A 63 4.73 17.18 -2.56
N PHE A 64 3.40 17.10 -2.52
CA PHE A 64 2.63 17.79 -1.48
C PHE A 64 2.85 17.13 -0.11
N PRO A 65 3.11 17.89 0.97
CA PRO A 65 3.50 17.30 2.25
C PRO A 65 2.39 16.45 2.85
N ASN A 66 1.13 16.87 2.71
CA ASN A 66 -0.03 16.11 3.15
C ASN A 66 -0.29 14.81 2.35
N VAL A 67 0.45 14.57 1.26
CA VAL A 67 0.38 13.33 0.47
C VAL A 67 1.54 12.39 0.81
N VAL A 68 2.71 12.94 1.16
CA VAL A 68 3.94 12.17 1.38
C VAL A 68 4.33 12.02 2.85
N LEU A 69 3.69 12.78 3.75
CA LEU A 69 3.82 12.71 5.20
C LEU A 69 2.45 12.40 5.83
N GLY A 70 2.47 11.72 6.97
CA GLY A 70 1.28 11.39 7.74
C GLY A 70 1.48 11.56 9.24
N ASP A 71 0.35 11.60 9.97
CA ASP A 71 0.30 11.72 11.43
C ASP A 71 1.08 12.93 11.96
N PHE A 72 0.67 14.13 11.52
CA PHE A 72 1.22 15.41 11.96
C PHE A 72 0.17 16.21 12.76
N ASP A 73 0.64 17.08 13.66
CA ASP A 73 -0.20 17.92 14.52
C ASP A 73 -0.80 19.10 13.75
N GLU A 74 -2.04 18.93 13.28
CA GLU A 74 -2.81 19.96 12.58
C GLU A 74 -3.15 21.21 13.42
N SER A 75 -2.91 21.18 14.74
CA SER A 75 -3.10 22.37 15.59
C SER A 75 -2.00 23.43 15.40
N GLN A 76 -0.84 23.04 14.84
CA GLN A 76 0.26 23.94 14.52
C GLN A 76 0.05 24.65 13.17
N PRO A 77 0.61 25.85 12.97
CA PRO A 77 0.64 26.49 11.66
C PRO A 77 1.43 25.67 10.63
N LEU A 78 1.09 25.85 9.35
CA LEU A 78 1.87 25.30 8.25
C LEU A 78 3.04 26.25 7.90
N PRO A 79 4.24 25.73 7.58
CA PRO A 79 4.59 24.33 7.40
C PRO A 79 5.07 23.60 8.66
N GLU A 80 5.13 24.25 9.83
CA GLU A 80 5.69 23.68 11.07
C GLU A 80 4.97 22.41 11.53
N ALA A 81 3.66 22.31 11.28
CA ALA A 81 2.89 21.09 11.55
C ALA A 81 3.55 19.86 10.94
N TYR A 82 4.02 19.93 9.69
CA TYR A 82 4.58 18.77 8.97
C TYR A 82 5.87 18.23 9.60
N LEU A 83 6.60 19.05 10.36
CA LEU A 83 7.80 18.61 11.10
C LEU A 83 7.48 17.63 12.23
N THR A 84 6.23 17.63 12.70
CA THR A 84 5.76 16.72 13.75
C THR A 84 5.31 15.36 13.22
N SER A 85 5.37 15.15 11.90
CA SER A 85 4.94 13.92 11.24
C SER A 85 5.67 12.68 11.79
N ARG A 86 4.90 11.62 12.01
CA ARG A 86 5.42 10.32 12.51
C ARG A 86 5.49 9.25 11.44
N SER A 87 4.81 9.48 10.32
CA SER A 87 4.69 8.51 9.23
C SER A 87 5.16 9.11 7.91
N ILE A 88 5.86 8.31 7.10
CA ILE A 88 6.20 8.63 5.72
C ILE A 88 5.32 7.79 4.80
N VAL A 89 4.76 8.43 3.77
CA VAL A 89 3.92 7.77 2.77
C VAL A 89 4.69 7.72 1.45
N ILE A 90 4.77 6.52 0.88
CA ILE A 90 5.38 6.27 -0.43
C ILE A 90 4.33 5.66 -1.34
N THR A 91 4.02 6.35 -2.43
CA THR A 91 2.99 5.94 -3.38
C THR A 91 3.58 5.71 -4.76
N PHE A 92 3.38 4.50 -5.30
CA PHE A 92 3.75 4.14 -6.68
C PHE A 92 2.49 4.19 -7.55
N LEU A 93 2.46 5.07 -8.54
CA LEU A 93 1.32 5.19 -9.45
C LEU A 93 1.53 4.31 -10.68
N LEU A 94 0.57 3.41 -10.92
CA LEU A 94 0.53 2.53 -12.08
C LEU A 94 -0.60 2.95 -13.03
N ASN A 95 -0.42 2.65 -14.32
CA ASN A 95 -1.46 2.93 -15.31
C ASN A 95 -2.56 1.87 -15.23
N ASN A 96 -3.79 2.32 -15.05
CA ASN A 96 -4.99 1.48 -15.14
C ASN A 96 -5.63 1.60 -16.53
N ASN A 97 -5.90 0.47 -17.19
CA ASN A 97 -6.63 0.42 -18.45
C ASN A 97 -8.08 -0.02 -18.20
N VAL A 98 -9.03 0.47 -19.01
CA VAL A 98 -10.43 0.02 -18.98
C VAL A 98 -10.57 -1.47 -19.33
N ASP A 99 -9.64 -1.99 -20.14
CA ASP A 99 -9.56 -3.40 -20.49
C ASP A 99 -8.64 -4.14 -19.52
N ASP A 100 -9.25 -4.91 -18.61
CA ASP A 100 -8.55 -5.67 -17.55
C ASP A 100 -7.49 -6.62 -18.09
N SER A 101 -7.66 -7.12 -19.32
CA SER A 101 -6.67 -8.01 -19.94
C SER A 101 -5.30 -7.33 -20.12
N LYS A 102 -5.29 -5.99 -20.27
CA LYS A 102 -4.08 -5.17 -20.39
C LYS A 102 -3.44 -4.86 -19.04
N ASN A 103 -4.18 -5.00 -17.94
CA ASN A 103 -3.70 -4.75 -16.58
C ASN A 103 -2.93 -5.94 -15.98
N ARG A 104 -2.86 -7.09 -16.66
CA ARG A 104 -2.17 -8.29 -16.18
C ARG A 104 -0.73 -8.05 -15.75
N LYS A 105 0.01 -7.19 -16.45
CA LYS A 105 1.40 -6.84 -16.09
C LYS A 105 1.46 -6.04 -14.78
N ALA A 106 0.52 -5.11 -14.58
CA ALA A 106 0.43 -4.34 -13.33
C ALA A 106 0.08 -5.27 -12.16
N MET A 107 -0.91 -6.16 -12.33
CA MET A 107 -1.26 -7.14 -11.30
C MET A 107 -0.10 -8.06 -10.92
N GLN A 108 0.70 -8.51 -11.89
CA GLN A 108 1.90 -9.32 -11.62
C GLN A 108 2.96 -8.52 -10.85
N TRP A 109 3.19 -7.26 -11.23
CA TRP A 109 4.11 -6.39 -10.50
C TRP A 109 3.65 -6.15 -9.06
N GLU A 110 2.35 -5.89 -8.86
CA GLU A 110 1.76 -5.70 -7.54
C GLU A 110 1.88 -6.95 -6.66
N GLN A 111 1.74 -8.15 -7.23
CA GLN A 111 1.93 -9.40 -6.48
C GLN A 111 3.35 -9.49 -5.92
N GLU A 112 4.35 -9.28 -6.78
CA GLU A 112 5.76 -9.33 -6.36
C GLU A 112 6.10 -8.20 -5.39
N PHE A 113 5.48 -7.03 -5.54
CA PHE A 113 5.59 -5.93 -4.58
C PHE A 113 5.07 -6.31 -3.20
N LEU A 114 3.88 -6.92 -3.10
CA LEU A 114 3.35 -7.41 -1.84
C LEU A 114 4.22 -8.51 -1.22
N ASN A 115 4.68 -9.47 -2.03
CA ASN A 115 5.57 -10.55 -1.56
C ASN A 115 6.88 -9.99 -1.00
N LEU A 116 7.49 -9.03 -1.71
CA LEU A 116 8.73 -8.38 -1.31
C LEU A 116 8.58 -7.68 0.05
N LEU A 117 7.49 -6.92 0.24
CA LEU A 117 7.26 -6.18 1.48
C LEU A 117 6.79 -7.07 2.63
N HIS A 118 6.10 -8.17 2.34
CA HIS A 118 5.76 -9.18 3.33
C HIS A 118 7.01 -9.81 3.96
N ASP A 119 8.03 -10.08 3.16
CA ASP A 119 9.27 -10.72 3.62
C ASP A 119 10.31 -9.69 4.11
N TYR A 120 10.07 -8.40 3.89
CA TYR A 120 10.95 -7.33 4.32
C TYR A 120 10.71 -6.99 5.81
N ASN A 121 11.74 -7.16 6.62
CA ASN A 121 11.72 -6.77 8.03
C ASN A 121 12.97 -5.97 8.38
N HIS A 122 12.79 -4.85 9.10
CA HIS A 122 13.87 -4.00 9.54
C HIS A 122 13.61 -3.54 10.98
N PRO A 123 14.58 -3.66 11.92
CA PRO A 123 14.33 -3.45 13.35
C PRO A 123 13.89 -2.02 13.72
N ASN A 124 14.19 -1.04 12.86
CA ASN A 124 13.89 0.37 13.09
C ASN A 124 12.71 0.91 12.26
N LEU A 125 12.05 0.07 11.45
CA LEU A 125 10.99 0.50 10.56
C LEU A 125 9.79 -0.43 10.71
N ASP A 126 8.63 0.14 11.02
CA ASP A 126 7.35 -0.54 10.88
C ASP A 126 6.73 -0.13 9.55
N ILE A 127 6.36 -1.11 8.73
CA ILE A 127 5.93 -0.88 7.35
C ILE A 127 4.55 -1.48 7.16
N VAL A 128 3.59 -0.60 6.89
CA VAL A 128 2.25 -0.97 6.44
C VAL A 128 2.16 -0.73 4.94
N TYR A 129 1.71 -1.73 4.21
CA TYR A 129 1.65 -1.69 2.76
C TYR A 129 0.32 -2.25 2.24
N TYR A 130 -0.10 -1.76 1.08
CA TYR A 130 -1.26 -2.25 0.35
C TYR A 130 -1.04 -2.06 -1.15
N SER A 131 -1.86 -2.73 -1.96
CA SER A 131 -1.92 -2.54 -3.42
C SER A 131 -3.37 -2.60 -3.88
N GLU A 132 -3.68 -2.12 -5.09
CA GLU A 132 -5.05 -2.15 -5.63
C GLU A 132 -5.63 -3.57 -5.65
N ARG A 133 -4.85 -4.57 -6.08
CA ARG A 133 -5.29 -5.97 -6.10
C ARG A 133 -5.47 -6.60 -4.73
N SER A 134 -4.76 -6.13 -3.69
CA SER A 134 -4.74 -6.78 -2.37
C SER A 134 -6.12 -6.89 -1.73
N LEU A 135 -7.01 -5.92 -1.99
CA LEU A 135 -8.40 -5.96 -1.53
C LEU A 135 -9.17 -7.10 -2.21
N GLN A 136 -9.04 -7.26 -3.53
CA GLN A 136 -9.75 -8.29 -4.27
C GLN A 136 -9.25 -9.69 -3.89
N ASP A 137 -7.94 -9.85 -3.73
CA ASP A 137 -7.32 -11.11 -3.32
C ASP A 137 -7.81 -11.54 -1.92
N GLU A 138 -7.90 -10.59 -0.99
CA GLU A 138 -8.36 -10.86 0.38
C GLU A 138 -9.87 -11.18 0.42
N LEU A 139 -10.69 -10.49 -0.38
CA LEU A 139 -12.11 -10.80 -0.55
C LEU A 139 -12.32 -12.22 -1.13
N ASP A 140 -11.56 -12.59 -2.15
CA ASP A 140 -11.63 -13.92 -2.77
C ASP A 140 -11.20 -15.02 -1.80
N ARG A 141 -10.17 -14.77 -0.98
CA ARG A 141 -9.72 -15.69 0.06
C ARG A 141 -10.82 -15.94 1.11
N GLN A 142 -11.45 -14.87 1.60
CA GLN A 142 -12.55 -14.95 2.57
C GLN A 142 -13.78 -15.67 2.00
N SER A 143 -14.10 -15.42 0.73
CA SER A 143 -15.21 -16.07 0.02
C SER A 143 -15.00 -17.59 -0.09
N ARG A 144 -13.79 -18.04 -0.48
CA ARG A 144 -13.46 -19.47 -0.58
C ARG A 144 -13.58 -20.21 0.75
N SER A 145 -13.13 -19.59 1.84
CA SER A 145 -13.29 -20.16 3.18
C SER A 145 -14.77 -20.33 3.55
N SER A 146 -15.61 -19.38 3.16
CA SER A 146 -17.04 -19.41 3.45
C SER A 146 -17.77 -20.52 2.69
N LEU A 147 -17.42 -20.77 1.42
CA LEU A 147 -18.02 -21.83 0.60
C LEU A 147 -17.84 -23.23 1.21
N THR A 148 -16.67 -23.51 1.77
CA THR A 148 -16.36 -24.82 2.39
C THR A 148 -17.26 -25.08 3.60
N THR A 149 -17.45 -24.07 4.46
CA THR A 149 -18.33 -24.15 5.62
C THR A 149 -19.79 -24.42 5.21
N VAL A 150 -20.27 -23.77 4.15
CA VAL A 150 -21.61 -23.99 3.61
C VAL A 150 -21.76 -25.41 3.06
N ALA A 151 -20.78 -25.92 2.31
CA ALA A 151 -20.84 -27.28 1.78
C ALA A 151 -20.96 -28.34 2.90
N ILE A 152 -20.21 -28.17 4.00
CA ILE A 152 -20.27 -29.07 5.17
C ILE A 152 -21.63 -28.98 5.85
N SER A 153 -22.17 -27.77 6.06
CA SER A 153 -23.46 -27.60 6.74
C SER A 153 -24.60 -28.26 5.96
N TYR A 154 -24.66 -28.07 4.64
CA TYR A 154 -25.65 -28.74 3.78
C TYR A 154 -25.45 -30.26 3.74
N SER A 155 -24.22 -30.76 3.77
CA SER A 155 -23.94 -32.21 3.81
C SER A 155 -24.48 -32.84 5.10
N VAL A 156 -24.25 -32.20 6.26
CA VAL A 156 -24.77 -32.68 7.54
C VAL A 156 -26.30 -32.62 7.58
N MET A 157 -26.90 -31.53 7.07
CA MET A 157 -28.37 -31.41 6.97
C MET A 157 -28.97 -32.51 6.09
N PHE A 158 -28.35 -32.81 4.94
CA PHE A 158 -28.79 -33.87 4.05
C PHE A 158 -28.76 -35.23 4.76
N VAL A 159 -27.63 -35.57 5.41
CA VAL A 159 -27.51 -36.81 6.18
C VAL A 159 -28.57 -36.90 7.28
N TYR A 160 -28.81 -35.82 8.01
CA TYR A 160 -29.83 -35.76 9.06
C TYR A 160 -31.25 -36.02 8.51
N ILE A 161 -31.62 -35.36 7.41
CA ILE A 161 -32.93 -35.51 6.76
C ILE A 161 -33.10 -36.94 6.22
N SER A 162 -32.08 -37.48 5.55
CA SER A 162 -32.08 -38.85 5.05
C SER A 162 -32.24 -39.88 6.17
N ILE A 163 -31.61 -39.65 7.33
CA ILE A 163 -31.77 -40.53 8.49
C ILE A 163 -33.18 -40.41 9.08
N THR A 164 -33.71 -39.20 9.18
CA THR A 164 -35.01 -38.95 9.84
C THR A 164 -36.19 -39.44 9.01
N LEU A 165 -36.13 -39.30 7.67
CA LEU A 165 -37.16 -39.80 6.75
C LEU A 165 -36.96 -41.28 6.38
N GLY A 166 -35.74 -41.80 6.49
CA GLY A 166 -35.43 -43.20 6.28
C GLY A 166 -36.05 -44.07 7.38
N ARG A 167 -37.10 -44.84 7.06
CA ARG A 167 -37.59 -45.92 7.92
C ARG A 167 -36.54 -47.04 8.00
N PHE A 168 -35.59 -46.94 8.93
CA PHE A 168 -34.60 -47.99 9.16
C PHE A 168 -35.21 -49.18 9.90
N THR A 169 -35.44 -50.30 9.21
CA THR A 169 -35.83 -51.56 9.85
C THR A 169 -34.62 -52.45 10.21
N THR A 170 -33.41 -52.27 9.66
CA THR A 170 -32.17 -52.94 10.15
C THR A 170 -30.89 -52.31 9.57
N PHE A 171 -29.88 -52.04 10.42
CA PHE A 171 -28.56 -51.46 10.06
C PHE A 171 -27.72 -52.28 9.06
N ARG A 172 -28.03 -53.56 8.83
CA ARG A 172 -27.29 -54.46 7.92
C ARG A 172 -27.65 -54.32 6.43
N ARG A 173 -28.71 -53.60 6.06
CA ARG A 173 -29.12 -53.41 4.65
C ARG A 173 -28.74 -52.06 4.05
N LEU A 174 -28.03 -51.22 4.80
CA LEU A 174 -27.73 -49.83 4.41
C LEU A 174 -26.84 -49.73 3.14
N PHE A 175 -25.97 -50.72 2.90
CA PHE A 175 -25.15 -50.82 1.68
C PHE A 175 -25.79 -51.62 0.53
N ILE A 176 -26.93 -52.28 0.77
CA ILE A 176 -27.56 -53.18 -0.22
C ILE A 176 -28.77 -52.51 -0.89
N ASP A 177 -29.46 -51.58 -0.23
CA ASP A 177 -30.62 -50.87 -0.79
C ASP A 177 -30.31 -49.45 -1.31
N SER A 178 -29.04 -49.03 -1.36
CA SER A 178 -28.67 -47.79 -2.07
C SER A 178 -28.69 -48.03 -3.58
N LYS A 179 -29.86 -47.86 -4.21
CA LYS A 179 -29.91 -47.61 -5.66
C LYS A 179 -29.44 -46.18 -5.92
N MET A 180 -28.48 -46.06 -6.86
CA MET A 180 -28.18 -44.80 -7.55
C MET A 180 -29.44 -44.23 -8.20
#